data_AF-A0A383E4V2-F1
#
_entry.id   AF-A0A383E4V2-F1
#
_cell.length_a   1.000
_cell.length_b   1.000
_cell.length_c   1.000
_cell.angle_alpha   90.00
_cell.angle_beta   90.00
_cell.angle_gamma   90.00
#
_symmetry.space_group_name_H-M   'P 1'
#
loop_
_entity.id
_entity.type
_entity.pdbx_description
1 polymer ?
#
loop_
_entity_poly.entity_id
_entity_poly.type
_entity_poly.pdbx_seq_one_letter_code
_entity_poly.pdbx_strand_id
1 'polypeptide(L)'
;MKIPKSHPRFVSLNIREKLVKGYDNGLVAKEGLLAHGRGEAFDYLIGERTMRSARTAINAAAVTLLTAKNSVISVNGNIAALCPKEIIQLAKITKSKIEVNLFYHNED
;
A
#
# COMPACT_ATOMS: atom_id res chain seq x y z
N MET A 1 16.91 9.59 -7.62
CA MET A 1 17.21 9.76 -9.08
C MET A 1 15.94 10.19 -9.81
N LYS A 2 15.97 10.96 -10.91
CA LYS A 2 14.71 11.32 -11.62
C LYS A 2 14.45 10.34 -12.76
N ILE A 3 13.53 9.41 -12.56
CA ILE A 3 13.16 8.40 -13.57
C ILE A 3 12.32 9.08 -14.67
N PRO A 4 12.70 8.99 -15.96
CA PRO A 4 11.92 9.60 -17.05
C PRO A 4 10.53 8.96 -17.18
N LYS A 5 9.49 9.78 -17.44
CA LYS A 5 8.11 9.28 -17.68
C LYS A 5 8.01 8.34 -18.88
N SER A 6 8.91 8.47 -19.85
CA SER A 6 9.02 7.59 -21.02
C SER A 6 9.62 6.23 -20.72
N HIS A 7 10.18 6.03 -19.52
CA HIS A 7 10.81 4.77 -19.16
C HIS A 7 9.74 3.66 -19.04
N PRO A 8 9.93 2.48 -19.66
CA PRO A 8 8.92 1.40 -19.65
C PRO A 8 8.59 0.91 -18.24
N ARG A 9 9.54 1.02 -17.30
CA ARG A 9 9.39 0.67 -15.88
C ARG A 9 9.11 1.85 -14.96
N PHE A 10 8.71 3.01 -15.48
CA PHE A 10 8.55 4.24 -14.69
C PHE A 10 7.71 4.04 -13.42
N VAL A 11 6.59 3.32 -13.52
CA VAL A 11 5.70 3.09 -12.37
C VAL A 11 6.38 2.26 -11.28
N SER A 12 6.87 1.05 -11.62
CA SER A 12 7.57 0.16 -10.67
C SER A 12 8.77 0.86 -10.01
N LEU A 13 9.61 1.55 -10.78
CA LEU A 13 10.76 2.26 -10.24
C LEU A 13 10.37 3.42 -9.29
N ASN A 14 9.31 4.17 -9.60
CA ASN A 14 8.84 5.22 -8.68
C ASN A 14 8.28 4.66 -7.38
N ILE A 15 7.62 3.51 -7.42
CA ILE A 15 7.10 2.85 -6.21
C ILE A 15 8.26 2.42 -5.32
N ARG A 16 9.35 1.88 -5.89
CA ARG A 16 10.58 1.57 -5.14
C ARG A 16 11.19 2.81 -4.50
N GLU A 17 11.33 3.90 -5.25
CA GLU A 17 11.86 5.16 -4.71
C GLU A 17 11.00 5.73 -3.57
N LYS A 18 9.67 5.59 -3.64
CA LYS A 18 8.77 5.97 -2.55
C LYS A 18 9.03 5.16 -1.28
N LEU A 19 9.25 3.85 -1.42
CA LEU A 19 9.54 2.99 -0.27
C LEU A 19 10.93 3.24 0.32
N VAL A 20 11.94 3.46 -0.51
CA VAL A 20 13.28 3.85 -0.04
C VAL A 20 13.19 5.15 0.76
N LYS A 21 12.49 6.16 0.24
CA LYS A 21 12.23 7.40 1.00
C LYS A 21 11.42 7.16 2.27
N GLY A 22 10.46 6.23 2.23
CA GLY A 22 9.70 5.83 3.41
C GLY A 22 10.60 5.22 4.49
N TYR A 23 11.58 4.39 4.09
CA TYR A 23 12.59 3.84 4.98
C TYR A 23 13.53 4.92 5.54
N ASP A 24 14.05 5.78 4.66
CA ASP A 24 14.94 6.89 5.07
C ASP A 24 14.26 7.86 6.04
N ASN A 25 12.93 8.00 5.96
CA ASN A 25 12.12 8.81 6.86
C ASN A 25 11.62 8.06 8.11
N GLY A 26 12.08 6.84 8.37
CA GLY A 26 11.69 6.03 9.54
C GLY A 26 10.28 5.43 9.48
N LEU A 27 9.55 5.59 8.37
CA LEU A 27 8.20 5.04 8.24
C LEU A 27 8.20 3.54 7.95
N VAL A 28 9.18 3.06 7.19
CA VAL A 28 9.25 1.68 6.69
C VAL A 28 10.40 0.96 7.38
N ALA A 29 10.18 -0.24 7.90
CA ALA A 29 11.25 -1.10 8.41
C ALA A 29 12.09 -1.67 7.26
N LYS A 30 13.33 -2.10 7.52
CA LYS A 30 14.21 -2.71 6.51
C LYS A 30 13.55 -3.93 5.84
N GLU A 31 12.86 -4.75 6.63
CA GLU A 31 12.09 -5.91 6.19
C GLU A 31 10.92 -5.51 5.29
N GLY A 32 10.40 -4.29 5.44
CA GLY A 32 9.37 -3.70 4.57
C GLY A 32 9.85 -3.51 3.13
N LEU A 33 11.13 -3.18 2.93
CA LEU A 33 11.74 -3.12 1.59
C LEU A 33 11.81 -4.51 0.95
N LEU A 34 12.22 -5.52 1.73
CA LEU A 34 12.26 -6.92 1.28
C LEU A 34 10.86 -7.45 0.96
N ALA A 35 9.87 -7.09 1.79
CA ALA A 35 8.47 -7.45 1.57
C ALA A 35 7.93 -6.87 0.26
N HIS A 36 8.33 -5.65 -0.10
CA HIS A 36 7.96 -5.07 -1.38
C HIS A 36 8.53 -5.84 -2.56
N GLY A 37 9.81 -6.22 -2.52
CA GLY A 37 10.43 -7.03 -3.57
C GLY A 37 9.71 -8.37 -3.80
N ARG A 38 9.22 -9.01 -2.72
CA ARG A 38 8.36 -10.21 -2.83
C ARG A 38 7.04 -9.89 -3.54
N GLY A 39 6.42 -8.77 -3.20
CA GLY A 39 5.19 -8.31 -3.86
C GLY A 39 5.39 -8.04 -5.35
N GLU A 40 6.47 -7.37 -5.74
CA GLU A 40 6.79 -7.12 -7.15
C GLU A 40 6.99 -8.43 -7.92
N ALA A 41 7.65 -9.44 -7.34
CA ALA A 41 7.81 -10.74 -7.98
C ALA A 41 6.47 -11.37 -8.35
N PHE A 42 5.46 -11.31 -7.47
CA PHE A 42 4.10 -11.74 -7.79
C PHE A 42 3.42 -10.82 -8.81
N ASP A 43 3.64 -9.52 -8.73
CA ASP A 43 3.05 -8.54 -9.66
C ASP A 43 3.50 -8.81 -11.11
N TYR A 44 4.77 -9.17 -11.31
CA TYR A 44 5.29 -9.64 -12.60
C TYR A 44 4.55 -10.89 -13.11
N LEU A 45 4.26 -11.86 -12.24
CA LEU A 45 3.56 -13.10 -12.62
C LEU A 45 2.10 -12.83 -13.05
N ILE A 46 1.43 -11.85 -12.45
CA ILE A 46 0.04 -11.49 -12.77
C ILE A 46 -0.08 -10.43 -13.87
N GLY A 47 1.05 -9.95 -14.38
CA GLY A 47 1.13 -8.98 -15.48
C GLY A 47 0.87 -7.54 -15.07
N GLU A 48 1.22 -7.17 -13.83
CA GLU A 48 1.23 -5.78 -13.32
C GLU A 48 -0.10 -5.05 -13.52
N ARG A 49 -1.20 -5.78 -13.28
CA ARG A 49 -2.56 -5.28 -13.53
C ARG A 49 -3.55 -5.86 -12.53
N THR A 50 -4.62 -5.11 -12.31
CA THR A 50 -5.75 -5.60 -11.50
C THR A 50 -6.54 -6.67 -12.25
N MET A 51 -6.36 -7.93 -11.83
CA MET A 51 -7.04 -9.11 -12.36
C MET A 51 -8.56 -9.07 -12.13
N ARG A 52 -9.32 -9.85 -12.90
CA ARG A 52 -10.78 -9.95 -12.76
C ARG A 52 -11.20 -10.45 -11.37
N SER A 53 -10.51 -11.47 -10.85
CA SER A 53 -10.73 -11.98 -9.48
C SER A 53 -10.50 -10.90 -8.43
N ALA A 54 -9.42 -10.11 -8.56
CA ALA A 54 -9.13 -9.00 -7.67
C ALA A 54 -10.22 -7.92 -7.72
N ARG A 55 -10.77 -7.57 -8.89
CA ARG A 55 -11.90 -6.62 -8.99
C ARG A 55 -13.14 -7.11 -8.27
N THR A 56 -13.48 -8.39 -8.40
CA THR A 56 -14.60 -8.99 -7.68
C THR A 56 -14.39 -8.91 -6.16
N ALA A 57 -13.20 -9.25 -5.68
CA ALA A 57 -12.86 -9.17 -4.26
C ALA A 57 -12.87 -7.74 -3.72
N ILE A 58 -12.35 -6.77 -4.49
CA ILE A 58 -12.37 -5.34 -4.13
C ILE A 58 -13.81 -4.85 -3.97
N ASN A 59 -14.71 -5.20 -4.89
CA ASN A 59 -16.12 -4.82 -4.79
C ASN A 59 -16.79 -5.42 -3.55
N ALA A 60 -16.54 -6.69 -3.26
CA ALA A 60 -17.06 -7.34 -2.05
C ALA A 60 -16.53 -6.65 -0.77
N ALA A 61 -15.21 -6.41 -0.70
CA ALA A 61 -14.59 -5.73 0.43
C ALA A 61 -15.12 -4.30 0.63
N ALA A 62 -15.38 -3.56 -0.46
CA ALA A 62 -15.99 -2.24 -0.39
C ALA A 62 -17.39 -2.27 0.23
N VAL A 63 -18.24 -3.23 -0.17
CA VAL A 63 -19.56 -3.44 0.43
C VAL A 63 -19.43 -3.82 1.90
N THR A 64 -18.49 -4.71 2.24
CA THR A 64 -18.22 -5.10 3.64
C THR A 64 -17.84 -3.89 4.49
N LEU A 65 -16.93 -3.03 4.01
CA LEU A 65 -16.54 -1.83 4.74
C LEU A 65 -17.69 -0.82 4.89
N LEU A 66 -18.51 -0.62 3.84
CA LEU A 66 -19.64 0.30 3.87
C LEU A 66 -20.79 -0.14 4.79
N THR A 67 -20.93 -1.46 5.01
CA THR A 67 -22.03 -2.03 5.80
C THR A 67 -21.61 -2.42 7.23
N ALA A 68 -20.32 -2.40 7.53
CA ALA A 68 -19.80 -2.71 8.85
C ALA A 68 -20.21 -1.64 9.87
N LYS A 69 -20.56 -2.08 11.09
CA LYS A 69 -20.87 -1.17 12.21
C LYS A 69 -19.63 -0.48 12.78
N ASN A 70 -18.49 -1.18 12.79
CA ASN A 70 -17.24 -0.74 13.41
C ASN A 70 -16.03 -1.18 12.56
N SER A 71 -15.95 -0.72 11.31
CA SER A 71 -14.79 -1.01 10.46
C SER A 71 -13.55 -0.26 10.90
N VAL A 72 -12.41 -0.94 10.81
CA VAL A 72 -11.08 -0.38 11.07
C VAL A 72 -10.16 -0.77 9.92
N ILE A 73 -9.40 0.20 9.41
CA ILE A 73 -8.37 0.00 8.39
C ILE A 73 -7.01 0.06 9.08
N SER A 74 -6.32 -1.06 9.09
CA SER A 74 -4.96 -1.16 9.64
C SER A 74 -3.93 -0.57 8.68
N VAL A 75 -2.98 0.20 9.20
CA VAL A 75 -1.92 0.88 8.46
C VAL A 75 -0.56 0.53 9.03
N ASN A 76 0.32 0.03 8.17
CA ASN A 76 1.73 -0.19 8.48
C ASN A 76 2.62 0.80 7.71
N GLY A 77 3.93 0.70 7.93
CA GLY A 77 4.93 1.54 7.26
C GLY A 77 4.86 1.54 5.73
N ASN A 78 4.74 0.36 5.10
CA ASN A 78 4.66 0.25 3.64
C ASN A 78 3.42 0.96 3.09
N ILE A 79 2.27 0.81 3.74
CA ILE A 79 1.03 1.49 3.36
C ILE A 79 1.19 3.01 3.51
N ALA A 80 1.75 3.46 4.63
CA ALA A 80 1.99 4.88 4.91
C ALA A 80 2.92 5.53 3.87
N ALA A 81 3.92 4.80 3.38
CA ALA A 81 4.84 5.29 2.35
C ALA A 81 4.23 5.30 0.93
N LEU A 82 3.37 4.34 0.61
CA LEU A 82 2.88 4.15 -0.77
C LEU A 82 1.57 4.85 -1.09
N CYS A 83 0.60 4.79 -0.18
CA CYS A 83 -0.78 5.21 -0.42
C CYS A 83 -1.44 5.95 0.77
N PRO A 84 -0.76 6.92 1.42
CA PRO A 84 -1.30 7.58 2.61
C PRO A 84 -2.59 8.37 2.33
N LYS A 85 -2.67 9.02 1.17
CA LYS A 85 -3.85 9.84 0.79
C LYS A 85 -5.06 8.96 0.50
N GLU A 86 -4.83 7.87 -0.22
CA GLU A 86 -5.85 6.92 -0.65
C GLU A 86 -6.46 6.21 0.57
N ILE A 87 -5.64 5.85 1.57
CA ILE A 87 -6.13 5.26 2.82
C ILE A 87 -7.02 6.25 3.60
N ILE A 88 -6.60 7.51 3.72
CA ILE A 88 -7.43 8.55 4.36
C ILE A 88 -8.76 8.71 3.62
N GLN A 89 -8.72 8.72 2.28
CA GLN A 89 -9.93 8.81 1.46
C GLN A 89 -10.84 7.60 1.64
N LEU A 90 -10.28 6.38 1.63
CA LEU A 90 -11.02 5.14 1.84
C LEU A 90 -11.69 5.13 3.22
N ALA A 91 -10.95 5.49 4.27
CA ALA A 91 -11.48 5.59 5.63
C ALA A 91 -12.64 6.59 5.73
N LYS A 92 -12.49 7.78 5.11
CA LYS A 92 -13.55 8.79 5.09
C LYS A 92 -14.82 8.31 4.38
N ILE A 93 -14.67 7.71 3.19
CA ILE A 93 -15.80 7.21 2.40
C ILE A 93 -16.54 6.09 3.14
N THR A 94 -15.78 5.18 3.75
CA THR A 94 -16.34 4.01 4.45
C THR A 94 -16.71 4.29 5.91
N LYS A 95 -16.45 5.49 6.42
CA LYS A 95 -16.55 5.86 7.84
C LYS A 95 -15.75 4.91 8.76
N SER A 96 -14.70 4.29 8.23
CA SER A 96 -13.83 3.40 8.99
C SER A 96 -12.86 4.19 9.85
N LYS A 97 -12.51 3.64 11.01
CA LYS A 97 -11.36 4.13 11.80
C LYS A 97 -10.06 3.73 11.09
N ILE A 98 -8.97 4.42 11.40
CA ILE A 98 -7.62 4.04 11.00
C ILE A 98 -6.86 3.65 12.25
N GLU A 99 -6.13 2.54 12.20
CA GLU A 99 -5.27 2.08 13.28
C GLU A 99 -3.85 1.85 12.75
N VAL A 100 -2.86 2.48 13.37
CA VAL A 100 -1.46 2.18 13.09
C VAL A 100 -1.11 0.86 13.76
N ASN A 101 -0.68 -0.12 12.99
CA ASN A 101 -0.32 -1.45 13.47
C ASN A 101 1.00 -1.88 12.83
N LEU A 102 2.05 -1.93 13.65
CA LEU A 102 3.43 -2.15 13.23
C LEU A 102 3.95 -3.44 13.85
N PHE A 103 4.65 -4.24 13.03
CA PHE A 103 5.32 -5.46 13.51
C PHE A 103 6.56 -5.11 14.33
N TYR A 104 7.32 -4.11 13.89
CA TYR A 104 8.41 -3.51 14.65
C TYR A 104 7.94 -2.13 15.08
N HIS A 105 7.57 -2.01 16.35
CA HIS A 105 7.20 -0.73 16.94
C HIS A 105 8.43 -0.15 17.65
N ASN A 106 8.90 0.99 17.16
CA ASN A 106 9.75 1.88 17.93
C ASN A 106 8.92 3.10 18.33
N GLU A 107 9.15 3.60 19.53
CA GLU A 107 8.47 4.79 20.08
C GLU A 107 9.06 6.12 19.55
N ASP A 108 10.12 6.05 18.74
CA ASP A 108 10.85 7.19 18.17
C ASP A 108 10.10 7.90 17.03
#